data_AF-A0A7J5A0R4-F1
#
_entry.id   AF-A0A7J5A0R4-F1
#
_cell.length_a   1.000
_cell.length_b   1.000
_cell.length_c   1.000
_cell.angle_alpha   90.00
_cell.angle_beta   90.00
_cell.angle_gamma   90.00
#
_symmetry.space_group_name_H-M   'P 1'
#
loop_
_entity.id
_entity.type
_entity.pdbx_description
1 polymer ?
#
loop_
_entity_poly.entity_id
_entity_poly.type
_entity_poly.pdbx_seq_one_letter_code
_entity_poly.pdbx_strand_id
1 'polypeptide(L)'
;MADDLFTPTIAPAAYGTRRRPWRPQSLIFPAVFAGPLAATVLALVNGHRLGLPRRTNLMVLGVGLAALTARLALTLAFLDDWGDRPVRLIAALAGAGVWFAASATQKRPFRAYELRGDEPASLWLPGLGAVLLFGVVEALLFLLVAAV
;
A
#
# COMPACT_ATOMS: atom_id res chain seq x y z
N MET A 1 -2.42 -50.15 7.70
CA MET A 1 -2.05 -49.81 6.30
C MET A 1 -3.08 -48.90 5.64
N ALA A 2 -4.36 -48.94 6.02
CA ALA A 2 -5.36 -47.97 5.55
C ALA A 2 -5.18 -46.54 6.10
N ASP A 3 -4.48 -46.37 7.24
CA ASP A 3 -4.32 -45.07 7.89
C ASP A 3 -3.43 -44.08 7.10
N ASP A 4 -2.54 -44.59 6.25
CA ASP A 4 -1.69 -43.77 5.37
C ASP A 4 -2.48 -43.16 4.20
N LEU A 5 -3.58 -43.81 3.77
CA LEU A 5 -4.44 -43.33 2.69
C LEU A 5 -5.30 -42.13 3.11
N PHE A 6 -5.54 -41.95 4.40
CA PHE A 6 -6.32 -40.84 4.94
C PHE A 6 -5.44 -39.71 5.51
N THR A 7 -4.12 -39.82 5.37
CA THR A 7 -3.22 -38.74 5.74
C THR A 7 -3.20 -37.72 4.59
N PRO A 8 -3.77 -36.52 4.76
CA PRO A 8 -3.84 -35.55 3.68
C PRO A 8 -2.42 -35.16 3.23
N THR A 9 -2.09 -35.45 1.98
CA THR A 9 -0.79 -35.11 1.37
C THR A 9 -0.63 -33.58 1.22
N ILE A 10 -1.73 -32.84 1.31
CA ILE A 10 -1.76 -31.38 1.30
C ILE A 10 -1.65 -30.90 2.76
N ALA A 11 -0.42 -30.77 3.24
CA ALA A 11 -0.16 -30.15 4.53
C ALA A 11 -0.44 -28.63 4.44
N PRO A 12 -1.31 -28.05 5.29
CA PRO A 12 -1.60 -26.60 5.30
C PRO A 12 -0.33 -25.74 5.44
N ALA A 13 0.66 -26.27 6.17
CA ALA A 13 1.94 -25.63 6.41
C ALA A 13 2.76 -25.36 5.13
N ALA A 14 2.56 -26.13 4.05
CA ALA A 14 3.32 -25.98 2.81
C ALA A 14 2.98 -24.69 2.04
N TYR A 15 1.84 -24.06 2.33
CA TYR A 15 1.34 -22.87 1.62
C TYR A 15 1.27 -21.62 2.50
N GLY A 16 1.76 -21.69 3.74
CA GLY A 16 1.72 -20.58 4.68
C GLY A 16 2.55 -19.40 4.17
N THR A 17 1.93 -18.22 4.06
CA THR A 17 2.69 -16.99 3.81
C THR A 17 3.61 -16.72 5.00
N ARG A 18 4.90 -16.48 4.76
CA ARG A 18 5.91 -16.27 5.82
C ARG A 18 5.56 -15.11 6.76
N ARG A 19 4.75 -14.17 6.30
CA ARG A 19 4.17 -13.07 7.08
C ARG A 19 2.72 -12.83 6.63
N ARG A 20 1.79 -12.80 7.58
CA ARG A 20 0.37 -12.55 7.33
C ARG A 20 0.18 -11.20 6.60
N PRO A 21 -0.52 -11.17 5.45
CA PRO A 21 -0.84 -9.93 4.75
C PRO A 21 -1.84 -9.09 5.54
N TRP A 22 -1.85 -7.79 5.26
CA TRP A 22 -2.86 -6.86 5.74
C TRP A 22 -4.05 -6.84 4.79
N ARG A 23 -5.22 -6.45 5.31
CA ARG A 23 -6.42 -6.17 4.50
C ARG A 23 -6.11 -5.02 3.52
N PRO A 24 -6.24 -5.22 2.19
CA PRO A 24 -5.95 -4.16 1.21
C PRO A 24 -6.81 -2.90 1.41
N GLN A 25 -8.06 -3.07 1.85
CA GLN A 25 -8.94 -1.94 2.16
C GLN A 25 -8.41 -1.06 3.29
N SER A 26 -7.75 -1.64 4.29
CA SER A 26 -7.21 -0.88 5.43
C SER A 26 -6.05 0.04 5.05
N LEU A 27 -5.40 -0.17 3.89
CA LEU A 27 -4.34 0.69 3.37
C LEU A 27 -4.84 2.11 3.03
N ILE A 28 -6.17 2.31 2.91
CA ILE A 28 -6.73 3.63 2.60
C ILE A 28 -6.42 4.67 3.67
N PHE A 29 -6.39 4.27 4.94
CA PHE A 29 -6.11 5.18 6.05
C PHE A 29 -4.70 5.79 5.93
N PRO A 30 -3.61 5.00 5.91
CA PRO A 30 -2.29 5.58 5.74
C PRO A 30 -2.11 6.28 4.39
N ALA A 31 -2.81 5.84 3.34
CA ALA A 31 -2.77 6.49 2.04
C ALA A 31 -3.36 7.91 2.05
N VAL A 32 -4.52 8.09 2.69
CA VAL A 32 -5.19 9.40 2.78
C VAL A 32 -4.46 10.35 3.73
N PHE A 33 -3.95 9.83 4.86
CA PHE A 33 -3.31 10.67 5.86
C PHE A 33 -1.85 11.03 5.54
N ALA A 34 -1.12 10.16 4.84
CA ALA A 34 0.30 10.35 4.56
C ALA A 34 0.68 10.29 3.08
N GLY A 35 -0.31 10.24 2.18
CA GLY A 35 -0.08 10.45 0.75
C GLY A 35 0.37 9.21 -0.04
N PRO A 36 0.72 9.42 -1.33
CA PRO A 36 1.08 8.37 -2.26
C PRO A 36 2.33 7.60 -1.86
N LEU A 37 3.31 8.21 -1.18
CA LEU A 37 4.52 7.50 -0.77
C LEU A 37 4.23 6.43 0.29
N ALA A 38 3.49 6.78 1.34
CA ALA A 38 3.05 5.83 2.37
C ALA A 38 2.21 4.70 1.75
N ALA A 39 1.25 5.06 0.88
CA ALA A 39 0.40 4.13 0.16
C ALA A 39 1.23 3.13 -0.67
N THR A 40 2.22 3.63 -1.40
CA THR A 40 3.07 2.83 -2.30
C THR A 40 3.91 1.85 -1.51
N VAL A 41 4.60 2.31 -0.47
CA VAL A 41 5.46 1.46 0.35
C VAL A 41 4.65 0.35 1.01
N LEU A 42 3.54 0.69 1.67
CA LEU A 42 2.70 -0.31 2.32
C LEU A 42 2.07 -1.28 1.32
N ALA A 43 1.65 -0.80 0.15
CA ALA A 43 1.13 -1.66 -0.90
C ALA A 43 2.18 -2.64 -1.43
N LEU A 44 3.43 -2.21 -1.63
CA LEU A 44 4.52 -3.10 -2.07
C LEU A 44 4.88 -4.14 -0.99
N VAL A 45 4.95 -3.73 0.28
CA VAL A 45 5.17 -4.65 1.40
C VAL A 45 4.03 -5.66 1.47
N ASN A 46 2.78 -5.23 1.33
CA ASN A 46 1.63 -6.12 1.33
C ASN A 46 1.62 -7.07 0.12
N GLY A 47 1.98 -6.56 -1.06
CA GLY A 47 2.12 -7.35 -2.28
C GLY A 47 3.17 -8.44 -2.14
N HIS A 48 4.28 -8.16 -1.46
CA HIS A 48 5.27 -9.17 -1.13
C HIS A 48 4.74 -10.21 -0.13
N ARG A 49 4.00 -9.80 0.91
CA ARG A 49 3.34 -10.72 1.86
C ARG A 49 2.31 -11.63 1.18
N LEU A 50 1.63 -11.13 0.16
CA LEU A 50 0.68 -11.86 -0.68
C LEU A 50 1.34 -12.75 -1.75
N GLY A 51 2.66 -12.71 -1.89
CA GLY A 51 3.37 -13.47 -2.92
C GLY A 51 3.05 -13.01 -4.34
N LEU A 52 2.75 -11.72 -4.55
CA LEU A 52 2.46 -11.20 -5.88
C LEU A 52 3.67 -11.32 -6.83
N PRO A 53 3.43 -11.57 -8.13
CA PRO A 53 4.51 -11.61 -9.10
C PRO A 53 5.16 -10.23 -9.23
N ARG A 54 6.46 -10.22 -9.56
CA ARG A 54 7.27 -8.99 -9.68
C ARG A 54 6.61 -7.94 -10.58
N ARG A 55 5.99 -8.38 -11.68
CA ARG A 55 5.28 -7.48 -12.62
C ARG A 55 4.17 -6.68 -11.92
N THR A 56 3.37 -7.30 -11.08
CA THR A 56 2.29 -6.61 -10.36
C THR A 56 2.84 -5.61 -9.35
N ASN A 57 3.92 -5.97 -8.64
CA ASN A 57 4.59 -5.03 -7.73
C ASN A 57 5.21 -3.85 -8.50
N LEU A 58 5.78 -4.08 -9.68
CA LEU A 58 6.29 -3.00 -10.55
C LEU A 58 5.17 -2.09 -11.06
N MET A 59 3.97 -2.61 -11.34
CA MET A 59 2.82 -1.78 -11.69
C MET A 59 2.39 -0.88 -10.52
N VAL A 60 2.32 -1.42 -9.31
CA VAL A 60 2.01 -0.63 -8.09
C VAL A 60 3.07 0.45 -7.87
N LEU A 61 4.36 0.10 -8.01
CA LEU A 61 5.45 1.06 -7.93
C LEU A 61 5.32 2.17 -9.00
N GLY A 62 5.03 1.80 -10.24
CA GLY A 62 4.84 2.76 -11.34
C GLY A 62 3.69 3.73 -11.07
N VAL A 63 2.54 3.23 -10.59
CA VAL A 63 1.41 4.08 -10.17
C VAL A 63 1.79 4.99 -8.99
N GLY A 64 2.54 4.45 -8.02
CA GLY A 64 3.06 5.21 -6.88
C GLY A 64 3.94 6.38 -7.30
N LEU A 65 4.91 6.12 -8.18
CA LEU A 65 5.80 7.15 -8.73
C LEU A 65 5.02 8.18 -9.56
N ALA A 66 4.08 7.75 -10.38
CA ALA A 66 3.23 8.65 -11.16
C ALA A 66 2.38 9.55 -10.25
N ALA A 67 1.77 9.00 -9.19
CA ALA A 67 0.98 9.75 -8.23
C ALA A 67 1.82 10.76 -7.44
N LEU A 68 3.03 10.37 -7.02
CA LEU A 68 3.96 11.28 -6.33
C LEU A 68 4.40 12.42 -7.25
N THR A 69 4.73 12.11 -8.50
CA THR A 69 5.14 13.11 -9.51
C THR A 69 4.00 14.07 -9.84
N ALA A 70 2.79 13.55 -10.07
CA ALA A 70 1.61 14.35 -10.34
C ALA A 70 1.28 15.28 -9.16
N ARG A 71 1.34 14.77 -7.93
CA ARG A 71 1.15 15.58 -6.73
C ARG A 71 2.19 16.71 -6.64
N LEU A 72 3.47 16.40 -6.89
CA LEU A 72 4.55 17.40 -6.86
C LEU A 72 4.29 18.50 -7.89
N ALA A 73 4.03 18.12 -9.14
CA ALA A 73 3.75 19.05 -10.22
C ALA A 73 2.55 19.95 -9.92
N LEU A 74 1.45 19.39 -9.41
CA LEU A 74 0.27 20.15 -9.01
C LEU A 74 0.58 21.12 -7.87
N THR A 75 1.35 20.68 -6.86
CA THR A 75 1.65 21.54 -5.71
C THR A 75 2.53 22.72 -6.11
N LEU A 76 3.50 22.51 -7.00
CA LEU A 76 4.34 23.58 -7.53
C LEU A 76 3.57 24.52 -8.46
N ALA A 77 2.67 23.99 -9.30
CA ALA A 77 1.86 24.80 -10.21
C ALA A 77 0.86 25.72 -9.50
N PHE A 78 0.48 25.40 -8.26
CA PHE A 78 -0.53 26.13 -7.48
C PHE A 78 0.01 26.70 -6.16
N LEU A 79 1.34 26.84 -6.03
CA LEU A 79 1.99 27.25 -4.78
C LEU A 79 1.57 28.67 -4.34
N ASP A 80 1.38 29.59 -5.29
CA ASP A 80 1.12 31.01 -5.02
C ASP A 80 -0.37 31.40 -4.95
N ASP A 81 -1.28 30.59 -5.51
CA ASP A 81 -2.68 31.01 -5.76
C ASP A 81 -3.68 30.59 -4.66
N TRP A 82 -3.31 29.72 -3.70
CA TRP A 82 -4.30 29.05 -2.84
C TRP A 82 -3.93 29.02 -1.35
N GLY A 83 -4.64 29.80 -0.54
CA GLY A 83 -4.57 29.72 0.93
C GLY A 83 -4.90 28.32 1.47
N ASP A 84 -3.92 27.69 2.10
CA ASP A 84 -3.93 26.58 3.09
C ASP A 84 -4.79 25.31 2.88
N ARG A 85 -5.60 25.18 1.82
CA ARG A 85 -6.61 24.10 1.73
C ARG A 85 -6.53 23.08 0.57
N PRO A 86 -5.80 23.26 -0.55
CA PRO A 86 -5.75 22.21 -1.58
C PRO A 86 -4.65 21.15 -1.37
N VAL A 87 -3.55 21.44 -0.68
CA VAL A 87 -2.38 20.52 -0.63
C VAL A 87 -2.71 19.19 0.07
N ARG A 88 -3.43 19.22 1.19
CA ARG A 88 -3.86 18.00 1.90
C ARG A 88 -4.85 17.17 1.09
N LEU A 89 -5.72 17.82 0.31
CA LEU A 89 -6.67 17.12 -0.54
C LEU A 89 -5.96 16.46 -1.72
N ILE A 90 -5.05 17.17 -2.40
CA ILE A 90 -4.24 16.59 -3.49
C ILE A 90 -3.43 15.40 -2.97
N ALA A 91 -2.81 15.53 -1.79
CA ALA A 91 -2.11 14.45 -1.12
C ALA A 91 -3.00 13.22 -0.89
N ALA A 92 -4.19 13.44 -0.32
CA ALA A 92 -5.16 12.39 -0.04
C ALA A 92 -5.65 11.71 -1.32
N LEU A 93 -5.95 12.47 -2.37
CA LEU A 93 -6.40 11.93 -3.66
C LEU A 93 -5.30 11.13 -4.36
N ALA A 94 -4.06 11.64 -4.37
CA ALA A 94 -2.92 10.91 -4.90
C ALA A 94 -2.69 9.59 -4.14
N GLY A 95 -2.74 9.63 -2.81
CA GLY A 95 -2.69 8.44 -1.96
C GLY A 95 -3.82 7.46 -2.24
N ALA A 96 -5.06 7.94 -2.32
CA ALA A 96 -6.23 7.14 -2.65
C ALA A 96 -6.11 6.48 -4.05
N GLY A 97 -5.51 7.16 -5.03
CA GLY A 97 -5.24 6.58 -6.35
C GLY A 97 -4.29 5.39 -6.28
N VAL A 98 -3.21 5.49 -5.51
CA VAL A 98 -2.29 4.37 -5.26
C VAL A 98 -3.00 3.23 -4.51
N TRP A 99 -3.78 3.57 -3.48
CA TRP A 99 -4.59 2.60 -2.75
C TRP A 99 -5.57 1.86 -3.67
N PHE A 100 -6.20 2.55 -4.61
CA PHE A 100 -7.13 1.96 -5.55
C PHE A 100 -6.42 0.94 -6.46
N ALA A 101 -5.27 1.31 -7.03
CA ALA A 101 -4.45 0.40 -7.84
C ALA A 101 -3.97 -0.82 -7.04
N ALA A 102 -3.50 -0.61 -5.80
CA ALA A 102 -3.10 -1.67 -4.90
C ALA A 102 -4.28 -2.60 -4.56
N SER A 103 -5.44 -2.05 -4.23
CA SER A 103 -6.65 -2.81 -3.92
C SER A 103 -7.14 -3.62 -5.11
N ALA A 104 -7.15 -3.03 -6.31
CA ALA A 104 -7.54 -3.72 -7.54
C ALA A 104 -6.63 -4.93 -7.84
N THR A 105 -5.33 -4.79 -7.61
CA THR A 105 -4.34 -5.85 -7.87
C THR A 105 -4.28 -6.90 -6.74
N GLN A 106 -4.50 -6.51 -5.50
CA GLN A 106 -4.36 -7.38 -4.31
C GLN A 106 -5.66 -8.09 -3.92
N LYS A 107 -6.84 -7.62 -4.34
CA LYS A 107 -8.15 -8.17 -3.93
C LYS A 107 -8.29 -9.67 -4.21
N ARG A 108 -7.92 -10.13 -5.41
CA ARG A 108 -8.04 -11.56 -5.79
C ARG A 108 -7.11 -12.45 -4.95
N PRO A 109 -5.79 -12.18 -4.86
CA PRO A 109 -4.86 -12.92 -3.99
C PRO A 109 -5.28 -12.90 -2.52
N PHE A 110 -5.74 -11.76 -2.02
CA PHE A 110 -6.17 -11.63 -0.62
C PHE A 110 -7.43 -12.45 -0.33
N ARG A 111 -8.41 -12.47 -1.25
CA ARG A 111 -9.58 -13.36 -1.10
C ARG A 111 -9.18 -14.84 -1.09
N ALA A 112 -8.20 -15.23 -1.92
CA ALA A 112 -7.69 -16.59 -1.92
C ALA A 112 -6.92 -16.94 -0.64
N TYR A 113 -6.40 -15.94 0.08
CA TYR A 113 -5.82 -16.11 1.42
C TYR A 113 -6.92 -16.30 2.48
N GLU A 114 -7.95 -15.45 2.49
CA GLU A 114 -9.08 -15.59 3.44
C GLU A 114 -9.82 -16.92 3.29
N LEU A 115 -9.99 -17.42 2.06
CA LEU A 115 -10.63 -18.71 1.80
C LEU A 115 -9.84 -19.91 2.33
N ARG A 116 -8.55 -19.76 2.65
CA ARG A 116 -7.74 -20.80 3.32
C ARG A 116 -7.97 -20.83 4.83
N GLY A 117 -8.77 -19.92 5.38
CA GLY A 117 -9.02 -19.80 6.81
C GLY A 117 -7.95 -19.03 7.56
N ASP A 118 -7.02 -18.37 6.86
CA ASP A 118 -5.98 -17.57 7.49
C ASP A 118 -6.47 -16.16 7.86
N GLU A 119 -6.06 -15.66 9.03
CA GLU A 119 -6.44 -14.31 9.50
C GLU A 119 -5.44 -13.24 9.02
N PRO A 120 -5.93 -12.05 8.60
CA PRO A 120 -5.05 -10.96 8.21
C PRO A 120 -4.32 -10.34 9.42
N ALA A 121 -3.11 -9.84 9.19
CA ALA A 121 -2.39 -9.06 10.18
C ALA A 121 -3.06 -7.70 10.43
N SER A 122 -2.92 -7.19 11.65
CA SER A 122 -3.28 -5.81 11.96
C SER A 122 -2.35 -4.81 11.27
N LEU A 123 -2.95 -3.79 10.65
CA LEU A 123 -2.23 -2.67 10.03
C LEU A 123 -2.07 -1.48 10.98
N TRP A 124 -2.64 -1.51 12.20
CA TRP A 124 -2.67 -0.33 13.07
C TRP A 124 -1.28 0.26 13.36
N LEU A 125 -0.36 -0.55 13.92
CA LEU A 125 0.99 -0.11 14.25
C LEU A 125 1.83 0.20 12.99
N PRO A 126 1.90 -0.69 11.98
CA PRO A 126 2.65 -0.37 10.75
C PRO A 126 2.08 0.83 10.00
N GLY A 127 0.76 0.99 10.00
CA GLY A 127 0.06 2.10 9.37
C GLY A 127 0.33 3.42 10.06
N LEU A 128 0.25 3.46 11.39
CA LEU A 128 0.61 4.66 12.17
C LEU A 128 2.08 5.04 11.95
N GLY A 129 2.99 4.06 12.04
CA GLY A 129 4.41 4.29 11.79
C GLY A 129 4.68 4.80 10.38
N ALA A 130 3.99 4.25 9.37
CA ALA A 130 4.08 4.72 7.99
C ALA A 130 3.53 6.14 7.84
N VAL A 131 2.44 6.50 8.53
CA VAL A 131 1.88 7.85 8.47
C VAL A 131 2.87 8.87 9.01
N LEU A 132 3.43 8.61 10.19
CA LEU A 132 4.39 9.51 10.83
C LEU A 132 5.67 9.63 10.00
N LEU A 133 6.24 8.50 9.57
CA LEU A 133 7.50 8.49 8.84
C LEU A 133 7.34 9.11 7.44
N PHE A 134 6.42 8.59 6.65
CA PHE A 134 6.32 8.98 5.24
C PHE A 134 5.59 10.31 5.04
N GLY A 135 4.73 10.71 5.98
CA GLY A 135 4.19 12.07 6.00
C GLY A 135 5.30 13.11 6.19
N VAL A 136 6.25 12.86 7.10
CA VAL A 136 7.41 13.73 7.30
C VAL A 136 8.34 13.70 6.08
N VAL A 137 8.66 12.51 5.55
CA VAL A 137 9.52 12.38 4.36
C VAL A 137 8.93 13.12 3.15
N GLU A 138 7.63 12.98 2.88
CA GLU A 138 6.98 13.74 1.81
C GLU A 138 7.01 15.24 2.09
N ALA A 139 6.72 15.69 3.33
CA ALA A 139 6.77 17.12 3.65
C ALA A 139 8.16 17.71 3.41
N LEU A 140 9.22 17.00 3.82
CA LEU A 140 10.61 17.42 3.60
C LEU A 140 10.98 17.44 2.12
N LEU A 141 10.53 16.43 1.35
CA LEU A 141 10.74 16.40 -0.10
C LEU A 141 10.15 17.65 -0.76
N PHE A 142 8.93 18.03 -0.41
CA PHE A 142 8.26 19.18 -0.98
C PHE A 142 8.90 20.50 -0.55
N LEU A 143 9.30 20.62 0.72
CA LEU A 143 10.04 21.78 1.21
C LEU A 143 11.37 21.95 0.47
N LEU A 144 12.10 20.87 0.23
CA LEU A 144 13.36 20.90 -0.49
C LEU A 144 13.17 21.31 -1.96
N VAL A 145 12.14 20.77 -2.63
CA VAL A 145 11.86 21.12 -4.03
C VAL A 145 11.37 22.56 -4.16
N ALA A 146 10.55 23.06 -3.22
CA ALA A 146 10.06 24.44 -3.24
C ALA A 146 11.14 25.48 -2.87
N ALA A 147 12.24 25.05 -2.24
CA ALA A 147 13.36 25.92 -1.87
C ALA A 147 14.42 26.09 -2.98
N VAL A 148 14.25 25.39 -4.11
CA VAL A 148 15.13 25.45 -5.30
C VAL A 148 14.48 26.33 -6.36
#